data_AF-A0A7Y7TPZ5-F1
#
_entry.id   AF-A0A7Y7TPZ5-F1
#
_cell.length_a   1.000
_cell.length_b   1.000
_cell.length_c   1.000
_cell.angle_alpha   90.00
_cell.angle_beta   90.00
_cell.angle_gamma   90.00
#
_symmetry.space_group_name_H-M   'P 1'
#
loop_
_entity.id
_entity.type
_entity.pdbx_description
1 polymer ?
#
loop_
_entity_poly.entity_id
_entity_poly.type
_entity_poly.pdbx_seq_one_letter_code
_entity_poly.pdbx_strand_id
1 'polypeptide(L)'
;MAEKQYDWKAIAQNPKFKELHHKKSAFLFGWWIFSTVYYFLLPIGAAYAPTLFKVKIIGVINFGYVFALSQFIVSWALAHYYAHVANKDFDRMTKALIDELHL
;
A
#
# COMPACT_ATOMS: atom_id res chain seq x y z
N MET A 1 -37.13 0.24 1.24
CA MET A 1 -36.48 1.36 0.55
C MET A 1 -35.95 0.79 -0.77
N ALA A 2 -36.41 1.29 -1.91
CA ALA A 2 -35.94 0.79 -3.20
C ALA A 2 -34.46 1.19 -3.39
N GLU A 3 -33.59 0.22 -3.64
CA GLU A 3 -32.17 0.44 -3.87
C GLU A 3 -32.00 1.26 -5.17
N LYS A 4 -31.25 2.36 -5.12
CA LYS A 4 -30.98 3.21 -6.28
C LYS A 4 -30.20 2.36 -7.30
N GLN A 5 -30.83 1.99 -8.41
CA GLN A 5 -30.23 1.10 -9.40
C GLN A 5 -29.23 1.89 -10.25
N TYR A 6 -27.94 1.69 -9.99
CA TYR A 6 -26.86 2.35 -10.72
C TYR A 6 -26.46 1.56 -11.98
N ASP A 7 -26.20 2.27 -13.08
CA ASP A 7 -25.60 1.67 -14.28
C ASP A 7 -24.09 1.49 -14.10
N TRP A 8 -23.72 0.38 -13.47
CA TRP A 8 -22.31 0.02 -13.24
C TRP A 8 -21.48 -0.08 -14.52
N LYS A 9 -22.10 -0.40 -15.66
CA LYS A 9 -21.40 -0.51 -16.95
C LYS A 9 -21.01 0.87 -17.47
N ALA A 10 -21.91 1.85 -17.36
CA ALA A 10 -21.62 3.24 -17.70
C ALA A 10 -20.52 3.83 -16.80
N ILE A 11 -20.57 3.56 -15.49
CA ILE A 11 -19.54 4.00 -14.54
C ILE A 11 -18.16 3.40 -14.88
N ALA A 12 -18.11 2.09 -15.15
CA ALA A 12 -16.86 1.40 -15.48
C ALA A 12 -16.26 1.86 -16.83
N GLN A 13 -17.09 2.35 -17.75
CA GLN A 13 -16.63 2.88 -19.03
C GLN A 13 -16.17 4.35 -18.95
N ASN A 14 -16.55 5.09 -17.90
CA ASN A 14 -16.20 6.49 -17.73
C ASN A 14 -14.67 6.70 -17.67
N PRO A 15 -14.10 7.64 -18.45
CA PRO A 15 -12.66 7.88 -18.48
C PRO A 15 -12.07 8.31 -17.12
N LYS A 16 -12.79 9.10 -16.32
CA LYS A 16 -12.34 9.50 -14.97
C LYS A 16 -12.31 8.33 -14.00
N PHE A 17 -13.27 7.41 -14.10
CA PHE A 17 -13.25 6.18 -13.29
C PHE A 17 -12.03 5.32 -13.64
N LYS A 18 -11.73 5.15 -14.94
CA LYS A 18 -10.53 4.42 -15.38
C LYS A 18 -9.24 5.08 -14.91
N GLU A 19 -9.16 6.40 -14.94
CA GLU A 19 -8.00 7.14 -14.43
C GLU A 19 -7.82 6.94 -12.91
N LEU A 20 -8.91 7.08 -12.14
CA LEU A 20 -8.92 6.83 -10.69
C LEU A 20 -8.47 5.40 -10.38
N HIS A 21 -9.09 4.43 -11.06
CA HIS A 21 -8.77 3.03 -10.87
C HIS A 21 -7.30 2.74 -11.21
N HIS A 22 -6.80 3.23 -12.35
CA HIS A 22 -5.41 3.02 -12.74
C HIS A 22 -4.42 3.62 -11.74
N LYS A 23 -4.63 4.87 -11.30
CA LYS A 23 -3.77 5.51 -10.29
C LYS A 23 -3.77 4.75 -8.98
N LYS A 24 -4.95 4.34 -8.49
CA LYS A 24 -5.07 3.58 -7.24
C LYS A 24 -4.42 2.21 -7.35
N SER A 25 -4.67 1.47 -8.44
CA SER A 25 -4.07 0.16 -8.68
C SER A 25 -2.56 0.23 -8.82
N ALA A 26 -2.02 1.19 -9.58
CA ALA A 26 -0.57 1.34 -9.74
C ALA A 26 0.11 1.69 -8.40
N PHE A 27 -0.50 2.59 -7.62
CA PHE A 27 -0.01 2.95 -6.30
C PHE A 27 0.01 1.73 -5.36
N LEU A 28 -1.12 1.04 -5.23
CA LEU A 28 -1.26 -0.12 -4.34
C LEU A 28 -0.32 -1.26 -4.76
N PHE A 29 -0.24 -1.54 -6.05
CA PHE A 29 0.59 -2.61 -6.58
C PHE A 29 2.09 -2.30 -6.41
N GLY A 30 2.50 -1.06 -6.64
CA GLY A 30 3.89 -0.62 -6.40
C GLY A 30 4.30 -0.80 -4.94
N TRP A 31 3.45 -0.37 -4.01
CA TRP A 31 3.71 -0.54 -2.58
C TRP A 31 3.63 -1.99 -2.11
N TRP A 32 2.76 -2.79 -2.73
CA TRP A 32 2.71 -4.23 -2.50
C TRP A 32 4.05 -4.89 -2.88
N ILE A 33 4.58 -4.62 -4.08
CA ILE A 33 5.89 -5.14 -4.50
C ILE A 33 6.99 -4.72 -3.52
N PHE A 34 7.06 -3.44 -3.18
CA PHE A 34 8.05 -2.92 -2.24
C PHE A 34 7.98 -3.66 -0.89
N SER A 35 6.77 -3.78 -0.32
CA SER A 35 6.54 -4.47 0.95
C SER A 35 6.91 -5.95 0.87
N THR A 36 6.55 -6.63 -0.22
CA THR A 36 6.91 -8.03 -0.46
C THR A 36 8.42 -8.22 -0.51
N VAL A 37 9.14 -7.41 -1.30
CA VAL A 37 10.60 -7.47 -1.36
C VAL A 37 11.21 -7.23 0.02
N TYR A 38 10.76 -6.18 0.72
CA TYR A 38 11.26 -5.83 2.04
C TYR A 38 10.99 -6.93 3.09
N TYR A 39 9.84 -7.60 3.00
CA TYR A 39 9.49 -8.72 3.85
C TYR A 39 10.46 -9.90 3.65
N PHE A 40 10.68 -10.29 2.38
CA PHE A 40 11.54 -11.43 2.03
C PHE A 40 13.03 -11.16 2.22
N LEU A 41 13.46 -9.90 2.32
CA LEU A 41 14.84 -9.58 2.67
C LEU A 41 15.25 -10.17 4.03
N LEU A 42 14.33 -10.37 4.98
CA LEU A 42 14.65 -10.97 6.27
C LEU A 42 15.08 -12.44 6.14
N PRO A 43 14.26 -13.38 5.60
CA PRO A 43 14.68 -14.77 5.44
C PRO A 43 15.84 -14.94 4.46
N ILE A 44 15.88 -14.14 3.38
CA ILE A 44 17.01 -14.15 2.43
C ILE A 44 18.29 -13.70 3.14
N GLY A 45 18.25 -12.59 3.88
CA GLY A 45 19.37 -12.11 4.66
C GLY A 45 19.82 -13.11 5.73
N ALA A 46 18.88 -13.77 6.40
CA ALA A 46 19.20 -14.79 7.39
C ALA A 46 19.91 -16.02 6.78
N ALA A 47 19.51 -16.43 5.57
CA ALA A 47 20.08 -17.59 4.88
C ALA A 47 21.45 -17.28 4.22
N TYR A 48 21.56 -16.13 3.54
CA TYR A 48 22.72 -15.81 2.70
C TYR A 48 23.72 -14.84 3.36
N ALA A 49 23.31 -14.09 4.38
CA ALA A 49 24.16 -13.15 5.12
C ALA A 49 24.19 -13.44 6.63
N PRO A 50 24.55 -14.68 7.05
CA PRO A 50 24.58 -15.05 8.46
C PRO A 50 25.55 -14.21 9.27
N THR A 51 26.63 -13.69 8.66
CA THR A 51 27.58 -12.79 9.33
C THR A 51 26.92 -11.50 9.79
N LEU A 52 26.04 -10.91 8.96
CA LEU A 52 25.28 -9.71 9.29
C LEU A 52 24.23 -10.00 10.38
N PHE A 53 23.51 -11.12 10.25
CA PHE A 53 22.48 -11.52 11.22
C PHE A 53 23.04 -11.95 12.58
N LYS A 54 24.34 -12.25 12.67
CA LYS A 54 25.05 -12.52 13.93
C LYS A 54 25.61 -11.26 14.60
N VAL A 55 25.63 -10.11 13.92
CA VAL A 55 26.08 -8.84 14.50
C VAL A 55 25.13 -8.46 15.63
N LYS A 56 25.65 -8.48 16.86
CA LYS A 56 24.94 -8.03 18.05
C LYS A 56 24.98 -6.52 18.10
N ILE A 57 23.81 -5.90 18.28
CA ILE A 57 23.67 -4.45 18.43
C ILE A 57 23.65 -4.11 19.92
N ILE A 58 22.72 -4.70 20.68
CA ILE A 58 22.59 -4.48 22.14
C ILE A 58 22.34 -5.81 22.84
N GLY A 59 23.27 -6.25 23.69
CA GLY A 59 23.14 -7.48 24.46
C GLY A 59 22.91 -8.71 23.57
N VAL A 60 21.72 -9.33 23.67
CA VAL A 60 21.31 -10.49 22.85
C VAL A 60 20.60 -10.10 21.54
N ILE A 61 20.30 -8.81 21.36
CA ILE A 61 19.61 -8.30 20.17
C ILE A 61 20.62 -8.15 19.03
N ASN A 62 20.46 -8.97 18.00
CA ASN A 62 21.19 -8.90 16.76
C ASN A 62 20.47 -8.06 15.68
N PHE A 63 21.15 -7.83 14.57
CA PHE A 63 20.62 -7.11 13.41
C PHE A 63 19.29 -7.70 12.92
N GLY A 64 19.14 -9.02 12.92
CA GLY A 64 17.91 -9.70 12.48
C GLY A 64 16.68 -9.31 13.30
N TYR A 65 16.82 -9.21 14.63
CA TYR A 65 15.73 -8.74 15.49
C TYR A 65 15.37 -7.28 15.22
N VAL A 66 16.36 -6.42 15.00
CA VAL A 66 16.11 -5.01 14.66
C VAL A 66 15.43 -4.88 13.30
N PHE A 67 15.85 -5.67 12.31
CA PHE A 67 15.23 -5.70 10.99
C PHE A 67 13.79 -6.25 11.05
N ALA A 68 13.54 -7.26 11.88
CA ALA A 68 12.18 -7.75 12.12
C ALA A 68 11.29 -6.65 12.73
N LEU A 69 11.81 -5.88 13.68
CA LEU A 69 11.08 -4.77 14.28
C LEU A 69 10.83 -3.64 13.27
N SER A 70 11.79 -3.34 12.40
CA SER A 70 11.63 -2.31 11.37
C SER A 70 10.53 -2.65 10.35
N GLN A 71 10.22 -3.93 10.11
CA GLN A 71 9.07 -4.34 9.28
C GLN A 71 7.73 -3.80 9.81
N PHE A 72 7.54 -3.76 11.13
CA PHE A 72 6.34 -3.17 11.73
C PHE A 72 6.29 -1.65 11.50
N ILE A 73 7.41 -0.96 11.72
CA ILE A 73 7.52 0.49 11.53
C ILE A 73 7.22 0.86 10.07
N VAL A 74 7.80 0.13 9.11
CA VAL A 74 7.54 0.33 7.68
C VAL A 74 6.07 0.09 7.35
N SER A 75 5.44 -0.93 7.93
CA SER A 75 4.02 -1.22 7.69
C SER A 75 3.11 -0.07 8.18
N TRP A 76 3.39 0.49 9.36
CA TRP A 76 2.63 1.64 9.87
C TRP A 76 2.90 2.91 9.08
N ALA A 77 4.15 3.15 8.69
CA ALA A 77 4.51 4.28 7.83
C ALA A 77 3.77 4.19 6.49
N LEU A 78 3.70 2.99 5.91
CA LEU A 78 3.00 2.73 4.67
C LEU A 78 1.49 2.96 4.81
N ALA A 79 0.89 2.51 5.91
CA ALA A 79 -0.53 2.74 6.21
C ALA A 79 -0.84 4.25 6.36
N HIS A 80 -0.01 5.00 7.10
CA HIS A 80 -0.17 6.45 7.25
C HIS A 80 0.01 7.19 5.92
N TYR A 81 1.03 6.80 5.15
CA TYR A 81 1.28 7.36 3.83
C TYR A 81 0.12 7.10 2.86
N TYR A 82 -0.39 5.87 2.83
CA TYR A 82 -1.59 5.52 2.07
C TYR A 82 -2.79 6.37 2.49
N ALA A 83 -3.06 6.52 3.79
CA ALA A 83 -4.17 7.32 4.28
C ALA A 83 -4.05 8.79 3.82
N HIS A 84 -2.85 9.35 3.85
CA HIS A 84 -2.60 10.71 3.37
C HIS A 84 -2.89 10.85 1.87
N VAL A 85 -2.36 9.94 1.04
CA VAL A 85 -2.57 9.96 -0.42
C VAL A 85 -4.04 9.72 -0.77
N ALA A 86 -4.69 8.78 -0.10
CA ALA A 86 -6.10 8.46 -0.33
C ALA A 86 -7.00 9.68 -0.06
N ASN A 87 -6.84 10.32 1.09
CA ASN A 87 -7.63 11.49 1.47
C ASN A 87 -7.40 12.70 0.55
N LYS A 88 -6.18 12.85 0.00
CA LYS A 88 -5.82 14.02 -0.82
C LYS A 88 -6.18 13.84 -2.29
N ASP A 89 -5.85 12.69 -2.87
CA ASP A 89 -5.97 12.46 -4.30
C ASP A 89 -7.20 11.60 -4.65
N PHE A 90 -7.34 10.44 -4.02
CA PHE A 90 -8.42 9.51 -4.38
C PHE A 90 -9.80 10.04 -3.99
N ASP A 91 -9.94 10.67 -2.83
CA ASP A 91 -11.21 11.26 -2.40
C ASP A 91 -11.62 12.43 -3.30
N ARG A 92 -10.67 13.27 -3.71
CA ARG A 92 -10.93 14.37 -4.65
C ARG A 92 -11.41 13.85 -6.01
N MET A 93 -10.75 12.84 -6.55
CA MET A 93 -11.13 12.21 -7.82
C MET A 93 -12.48 11.49 -7.71
N THR A 94 -12.76 10.86 -6.57
CA THR A 94 -14.04 10.18 -6.31
C THR A 94 -15.18 11.18 -6.24
N LYS A 95 -15.02 12.30 -5.53
CA LYS A 95 -16.02 13.38 -5.49
C LYS A 95 -16.30 13.93 -6.89
N ALA A 96 -15.26 14.21 -7.67
CA ALA A 96 -15.42 14.72 -9.04
C ALA A 96 -16.15 13.72 -9.96
N LEU A 97 -16.02 12.42 -9.72
CA LEU A 97 -16.74 11.38 -10.46
C LEU A 97 -18.21 11.29 -10.02
N ILE A 98 -18.48 11.37 -8.72
CA ILE A 98 -19.85 11.37 -8.15
C ILE A 98 -20.63 12.58 -8.66
N ASP A 99 -20.02 13.77 -8.64
CA ASP A 99 -20.65 15.02 -9.11
C ASP A 99 -21.00 14.95 -10.61
N GLU A 100 -20.13 14.37 -11.45
CA GLU A 100 -20.37 14.24 -12.89
C GLU A 100 -21.47 13.23 -13.23
N LEU A 101 -21.55 12.15 -12.47
CA LEU A 101 -22.54 11.08 -12.69
C LEU A 101 -23.86 11.35 -11.95
N HIS A 102 -23.96 12.48 -11.23
CA HIS A 102 -25.11 12.85 -10.39
C HIS A 102 -25.54 11.73 -9.43
N LEU A 103 -24.54 11.04 -8.86
CA LEU A 103 -24.74 9.89 -7.97
C LEU A 103 -25.09 10.32 -6.54
#